data_AF-A0A3M1V7D1-F1
#
_entry.id   AF-A0A3M1V7D1-F1
#
_cell.length_a   1.000
_cell.length_b   1.000
_cell.length_c   1.000
_cell.angle_alpha   90.00
_cell.angle_beta   90.00
_cell.angle_gamma   90.00
#
_symmetry.space_group_name_H-M   'P 1'
#
loop_
_entity.id
_entity.type
_entity.pdbx_description
1 polymer ?
#
loop_
_entity_poly.entity_id
_entity_poly.type
_entity_poly.pdbx_seq_one_letter_code
_entity_poly.pdbx_strand_id
1 'polypeptide(L)' 'MNGDNRFIDRAAPGIAHLQPYVPGKPVSELERELGITDSIKLASNENPLGPSPAVKRAIEAEMGALARYPDGGAW' A
#
# COMPACT_ATOMS: atom_id res chain seq x y z
N MET A 1 12.76 -19.94 4.14
CA MET A 1 13.03 -21.03 3.18
C MET A 1 13.55 -20.41 1.88
N ASN A 2 14.87 -20.20 1.78
CA ASN A 2 15.53 -19.71 0.55
C ASN A 2 16.03 -20.89 -0.30
N GLY A 3 15.19 -21.92 -0.46
CA GLY A 3 15.64 -23.23 -0.92
C GLY A 3 15.86 -23.39 -2.42
N ASP A 4 15.16 -22.65 -3.30
CA ASP A 4 15.12 -23.00 -4.74
C ASP A 4 14.86 -21.80 -5.68
N ASN A 5 15.44 -20.62 -5.42
CA ASN A 5 15.40 -19.54 -6.42
C ASN A 5 16.57 -19.65 -7.40
N ARG A 6 16.35 -20.36 -8.52
CA ARG A 6 17.33 -20.57 -9.60
C ARG A 6 17.92 -19.31 -10.25
N PHE A 7 17.38 -18.13 -9.93
CA PHE A 7 17.83 -16.84 -10.47
C PHE A 7 18.69 -16.05 -9.49
N ILE A 8 18.89 -16.52 -8.25
CA ILE A 8 19.57 -15.75 -7.22
C ILE A 8 21.03 -15.42 -7.59
N ASP A 9 21.71 -16.34 -8.28
CA ASP A 9 23.09 -16.17 -8.76
C ASP A 9 23.23 -15.11 -9.87
N ARG A 10 22.11 -14.65 -10.45
CA ARG A 10 22.08 -13.58 -11.46
C ARG A 10 21.75 -12.20 -10.88
N ALA A 11 21.36 -12.13 -9.61
CA ALA A 11 20.97 -10.89 -8.96
C ALA A 11 22.20 -10.11 -8.46
N ALA A 12 22.01 -8.81 -8.19
CA ALA A 12 23.06 -8.03 -7.52
C ALA A 12 23.39 -8.64 -6.13
N PRO A 13 24.64 -8.59 -5.65
CA PRO A 13 25.08 -9.32 -4.46
C PRO A 13 24.22 -9.09 -3.21
N GLY A 14 23.69 -7.88 -3.02
CA GLY A 14 22.85 -7.54 -1.87
C GLY A 14 21.48 -8.23 -1.84
N ILE A 15 20.97 -8.70 -2.99
CA ILE A 15 19.61 -9.25 -3.10
C ILE A 15 19.46 -10.57 -2.34
N ALA A 16 20.50 -11.41 -2.33
CA ALA A 16 20.50 -12.68 -1.61
C ALA A 16 20.34 -12.54 -0.09
N HIS A 17 20.65 -11.36 0.45
CA HIS A 17 20.59 -11.06 1.87
C HIS A 17 19.27 -10.40 2.29
N LEU A 18 18.43 -10.00 1.33
CA LEU A 18 17.13 -9.41 1.63
C LEU A 18 16.17 -10.47 2.15
N GLN A 19 15.49 -10.16 3.25
CA GLN A 19 14.28 -10.89 3.63
C GLN A 19 13.13 -10.44 2.74
N PRO A 20 12.37 -11.37 2.13
CA PRO A 20 11.19 -11.00 1.37
C PRO A 20 10.25 -10.12 2.21
N TYR A 21 9.78 -9.03 1.61
CA TYR A 21 8.79 -8.17 2.26
C TYR A 21 7.49 -8.95 2.44
N VAL A 22 7.01 -8.99 3.69
CA VAL A 22 5.69 -9.53 4.01
C VAL A 22 4.74 -8.34 4.11
N PRO A 23 3.81 -8.16 3.15
CA PRO A 23 2.82 -7.09 3.25
C PRO A 23 1.92 -7.32 4.47
N GLY A 24 1.45 -6.22 5.06
CA GLY A 24 0.44 -6.31 6.12
C GLY A 24 -0.83 -6.98 5.60
N LYS A 25 -1.42 -7.86 6.42
CA LYS A 25 -2.68 -8.55 6.08
C LYS A 25 -3.82 -7.51 5.95
N PRO A 26 -4.55 -7.48 4.82
CA PRO A 26 -5.72 -6.62 4.67
C PRO A 26 -6.79 -6.93 5.73
N VAL A 27 -7.50 -5.90 6.19
CA VAL A 27 -8.60 -6.07 7.18
C VAL A 27 -9.64 -7.06 6.67
N SER A 28 -10.04 -6.96 5.40
CA SER A 28 -11.02 -7.86 4.78
C SER A 28 -10.57 -9.32 4.73
N GLU A 29 -9.28 -9.57 4.60
CA GLU A 29 -8.74 -10.94 4.62
C GLU A 29 -8.76 -11.51 6.04
N LEU A 30 -8.37 -10.70 7.03
CA LEU A 30 -8.43 -11.06 8.44
C LEU A 30 -9.86 -11.39 8.88
N GLU A 31 -10.82 -10.54 8.51
CA GLU A 31 -12.24 -10.74 8.84
C GLU A 31 -12.79 -12.04 8.25
N ARG A 32 -12.48 -12.32 6.99
CA ARG A 32 -12.87 -13.58 6.32
C ARG A 32 -12.27 -14.81 7.01
N GLU A 33 -11.01 -14.75 7.42
CA GLU A 33 -10.32 -15.87 8.09
C GLU A 33 -10.87 -16.16 9.48
N LEU A 34 -11.21 -15.11 10.24
CA LEU A 34 -11.68 -15.23 11.62
C LEU A 34 -13.21 -15.34 11.75
N GLY A 35 -13.96 -15.14 10.66
CA GLY A 35 -15.43 -15.14 10.68
C GLY A 35 -16.03 -13.98 11.47
N ILE A 36 -15.31 -12.86 11.54
CA ILE A 36 -15.74 -11.63 12.23
C ILE A 36 -16.10 -10.55 11.22
N THR A 37 -16.85 -9.54 11.66
CA THR A 37 -17.18 -8.34 10.88
C THR A 37 -16.99 -7.08 11.73
N ASP A 38 -16.94 -5.92 11.08
CA ASP A 38 -16.88 -4.60 11.72
C ASP A 38 -15.67 -4.42 12.65
N SER A 39 -14.52 -4.96 12.26
CA SER A 39 -13.28 -4.80 13.01
C SER A 39 -12.81 -3.33 13.02
N ILE A 40 -12.33 -2.88 14.18
CA ILE A 40 -11.81 -1.51 14.34
C ILE A 40 -10.30 -1.53 14.06
N LYS A 41 -9.88 -0.85 12.99
CA LYS A 41 -8.47 -0.72 12.62
C LYS A 41 -7.79 0.37 13.47
N LEU A 42 -6.92 -0.05 14.39
CA LEU A 42 -6.06 0.83 15.17
C LEU A 42 -4.57 0.67 14.82
N ALA A 43 -4.28 0.06 13.66
CA ALA A 43 -2.93 -0.11 13.13
C ALA A 43 -2.57 1.04 12.17
N SER A 44 -1.27 1.35 12.06
CA SER A 44 -0.69 2.26 11.05
C SER A 44 -0.78 3.77 11.31
N ASN A 45 -1.14 4.21 12.52
CA ASN A 45 -1.18 5.65 12.89
C ASN A 45 -2.06 6.50 11.98
N GLU A 46 -3.12 5.92 11.43
CA GLU A 46 -4.05 6.61 10.53
C GLU A 46 -4.89 7.64 11.30
N ASN A 47 -5.25 8.74 10.62
CA ASN A 47 -6.13 9.74 11.22
C ASN A 47 -7.61 9.27 11.14
N PRO A 48 -8.28 8.99 12.27
CA PRO A 48 -9.66 8.49 12.27
C PRO A 48 -10.68 9.52 11.76
N LEU A 49 -10.34 10.81 11.71
CA LEU A 49 -11.22 11.87 11.20
C LEU A 49 -11.24 11.94 9.67
N GLY A 50 -10.30 11.27 9.00
CA GLY A 50 -10.12 11.37 7.56
C GLY A 50 -9.65 12.77 7.10
N PRO A 51 -9.64 13.01 5.78
CA PRO A 51 -9.22 14.30 5.23
C PRO A 51 -10.31 15.37 5.40
N SER A 52 -9.90 16.64 5.40
CA SER A 52 -10.82 17.77 5.48
C SER A 52 -11.80 17.81 4.29
N PRO A 53 -12.99 18.41 4.43
CA PRO A 53 -13.93 18.55 3.31
C PRO A 53 -13.35 19.33 2.11
N ALA A 54 -12.40 20.24 2.33
CA ALA A 54 -11.74 20.98 1.26
C ALA A 54 -10.87 20.05 0.38
N VAL A 55 -10.15 19.11 1.01
CA VAL A 55 -9.35 18.11 0.29
C VAL A 55 -10.24 17.20 -0.54
N LYS A 56 -11.37 16.74 0.01
CA LYS A 56 -12.32 15.88 -0.73
C LYS A 56 -12.80 16.56 -2.01
N ARG A 57 -13.23 17.82 -1.93
CA ARG A 57 -13.66 18.61 -3.10
C ARG A 57 -12.55 18.82 -4.13
N ALA A 58 -11.33 19.08 -3.68
CA ALA A 58 -10.19 19.25 -4.57
C ALA A 58 -9.90 17.96 -5.36
N ILE A 59 -9.91 16.80 -4.68
CA ILE A 59 -9.72 15.50 -5.35
C ILE A 59 -10.84 15.26 -6.36
N GLU A 60 -12.11 15.45 -5.97
CA GLU A 60 -13.26 15.26 -6.87
C GLU A 60 -13.17 16.14 -8.13
N ALA A 61 -12.74 17.39 -8.00
CA ALA A 61 -12.58 18.31 -9.13
C ALA A 61 -11.51 17.83 -10.14
N GLU A 62 -10.48 17.13 -9.68
CA GLU A 62 -9.35 16.67 -10.51
C GLU A 62 -9.58 15.29 -11.15
N MET A 63 -10.67 14.58 -10.82
CA MET A 63 -10.93 13.23 -11.34
C MET A 63 -10.96 13.16 -12.88
N GLY A 64 -11.41 14.22 -13.56
CA GLY A 64 -11.42 14.29 -15.03
C GLY A 64 -10.03 14.38 -15.68
N ALA A 65 -9.01 14.75 -14.91
CA ALA A 65 -7.64 14.93 -15.40
C ALA A 65 -6.71 13.73 -15.14
N LEU A 66 -7.22 12.65 -14.51
CA LEU A 66 -6.42 11.48 -14.07
C LEU A 66 -5.54 10.83 -15.15
N ALA A 67 -5.91 10.94 -16.43
CA ALA A 67 -5.14 10.37 -17.54
C ALA A 67 -3.91 11.21 -17.93
N ARG A 68 -3.78 12.44 -17.39
CA ARG A 68 -2.66 13.33 -17.69
C ARG A 68 -1.55 13.11 -16.68
N TYR A 69 -0.31 13.20 -17.14
CA TYR A 69 0.81 13.31 -16.23
C TYR A 69 0.66 14.56 -15.36
N PRO A 70 1.07 14.52 -14.08
CA PRO A 70 1.16 15.72 -13.26
C PRO A 70 2.18 16.69 -13.89
N ASP A 71 2.11 17.97 -13.52
CA ASP A 71 3.13 18.94 -13.92
C ASP A 71 4.51 18.45 -13.48
N GLY A 72 5.44 18.38 -14.44
CA GLY A 72 6.81 17.95 -14.20
C GLY A 72 7.65 19.00 -13.47
N GLY A 73 7.19 20.24 -13.41
CA GLY A 73 7.77 21.32 -12.61
C GLY A 73 7.33 21.27 -11.15
N ALA A 74 7.58 20.16 -10.46
CA ALA A 74 7.36 20.08 -9.02
C ALA A 74 8.42 20.92 -8.29
N TRP A 75 8.06 22.14 -7.88
CA TRP A 75 8.80 22.96 -6.91
C TRP A 75 8.21 22.80 -5.52
#